data_AF-A0A8T3M501-F1
#
_entry.id   AF-A0A8T3M501-F1
#
_cell.length_a   1.000
_cell.length_b   1.000
_cell.length_c   1.000
_cell.angle_alpha   90.00
_cell.angle_beta   90.00
_cell.angle_gamma   90.00
#
_symmetry.space_group_name_H-M   'P 1'
#
loop_
_entity.id
_entity.type
_entity.pdbx_description
1 polymer ?
#
loop_
_entity_poly.entity_id
_entity_poly.type
_entity_poly.pdbx_seq_one_letter_code
_entity_poly.pdbx_strand_id
1 'polypeptide(L)'
;DLTAQAVAPRPYLVGFAAETGSLDRAADKLQRKGVDLLVANDVAEAGSGFGTETNRVSILSAEGGRDDLPLLTKREVADRLLDRIAIALDARDADAQTSMP
;
A
#
# COMPACT_ATOMS: atom_id res chain seq x y z
N ASP A 1 9.78 -14.36 37.47
CA ASP A 1 10.34 -13.23 36.73
C ASP A 1 10.33 -13.63 35.26
N LEU A 2 9.31 -13.16 34.52
CA LEU A 2 9.14 -13.47 33.10
C LEU A 2 9.64 -12.25 32.34
N THR A 3 10.91 -12.26 31.97
CA THR A 3 11.49 -11.23 31.11
C THR A 3 10.67 -11.15 29.82
N ALA A 4 10.01 -10.00 29.60
CA ALA A 4 9.27 -9.74 28.38
C ALA A 4 10.23 -9.84 27.20
N GLN A 5 10.07 -10.88 26.40
CA GLN A 5 10.78 -11.04 25.14
C GLN A 5 10.27 -9.97 24.18
N ALA A 6 11.18 -9.17 23.60
CA ALA A 6 10.79 -8.14 22.64
C ALA A 6 10.02 -8.79 21.49
N VAL A 7 8.74 -8.41 21.33
CA VAL A 7 7.92 -8.85 20.21
C VAL A 7 8.49 -8.18 18.97
N ALA A 8 8.88 -8.99 17.97
CA ALA A 8 9.38 -8.46 16.71
C ALA A 8 8.33 -7.50 16.09
N PRO A 9 8.77 -6.38 15.49
CA PRO A 9 7.85 -5.43 14.89
C PRO A 9 7.00 -6.14 13.82
N ARG A 10 5.70 -5.80 13.76
CA ARG A 10 4.84 -6.38 12.74
C ARG A 10 5.34 -6.02 11.33
N PRO A 11 5.17 -6.90 10.33
CA PRO A 11 5.50 -6.61 8.94
C PRO A 11 4.78 -5.35 8.42
N TYR A 12 5.38 -4.72 7.41
CA TYR A 12 4.70 -3.72 6.59
C TYR A 12 3.70 -4.41 5.66
N LEU A 13 2.41 -4.12 5.83
CA LEU A 13 1.33 -4.81 5.14
C LEU A 13 0.83 -3.97 3.97
N VAL A 14 0.88 -4.53 2.77
CA VAL A 14 0.34 -3.94 1.55
C VAL A 14 -0.86 -4.75 1.10
N GLY A 15 -2.04 -4.11 1.07
CA GLY A 15 -3.27 -4.71 0.58
C GLY A 15 -3.53 -4.34 -0.89
N PHE A 16 -4.15 -5.25 -1.63
CA PHE A 16 -4.68 -4.98 -2.96
C PHE A 16 -6.22 -5.04 -2.96
N ALA A 17 -6.86 -4.15 -3.70
CA ALA A 17 -8.31 -4.06 -3.84
C ALA A 17 -8.72 -3.86 -5.30
N ALA A 18 -9.29 -4.90 -5.90
CA ALA A 18 -10.06 -4.74 -7.13
C ALA A 18 -11.43 -4.14 -6.79
N GLU A 19 -11.77 -3.05 -7.44
CA GLU A 19 -13.09 -2.41 -7.38
C GLU A 19 -13.78 -2.48 -8.74
N THR A 20 -15.09 -2.26 -8.75
CA THR A 20 -15.87 -2.15 -9.99
C THR A 20 -16.60 -0.81 -9.99
N GLY A 21 -16.26 0.05 -10.95
CA GLY A 21 -16.92 1.32 -11.25
C GLY A 21 -16.62 2.51 -10.35
N SER A 22 -16.05 2.32 -9.15
CA SER A 22 -15.63 3.42 -8.27
C SER A 22 -14.60 2.96 -7.23
N LEU A 23 -13.69 3.87 -6.87
CA LEU A 23 -12.67 3.70 -5.84
C LEU A 23 -13.06 4.27 -4.46
N ASP A 24 -14.29 4.75 -4.27
CA ASP A 24 -14.72 5.41 -3.02
C ASP A 24 -14.59 4.51 -1.79
N ARG A 25 -14.65 3.19 -1.99
CA ARG A 25 -14.52 2.18 -0.92
C ARG A 25 -13.07 1.89 -0.51
N ALA A 26 -12.09 2.43 -1.24
CA ALA A 26 -10.68 2.13 -1.00
C ALA A 26 -10.24 2.61 0.39
N ALA A 27 -10.62 3.82 0.81
CA ALA A 27 -10.26 4.34 2.13
C ALA A 27 -10.86 3.50 3.27
N ASP A 28 -12.14 3.11 3.15
CA ASP A 28 -12.79 2.23 4.12
C ASP A 28 -12.12 0.85 4.19
N LYS A 29 -11.73 0.28 3.04
CA LYS A 29 -11.03 -1.00 2.99
C LYS A 29 -9.63 -0.92 3.61
N LEU A 30 -8.90 0.17 3.40
CA LEU A 30 -7.61 0.43 4.03
C LEU A 30 -7.74 0.36 5.55
N GLN A 31 -8.67 1.12 6.12
CA GLN A 31 -8.92 1.17 7.56
C GLN A 31 -9.42 -0.16 8.11
N ARG A 32 -10.43 -0.77 7.49
CA ARG A 32 -11.01 -2.05 7.93
C ARG A 32 -10.02 -3.21 7.87
N LYS A 33 -9.11 -3.23 6.91
CA LYS A 33 -8.11 -4.29 6.77
C LYS A 33 -6.88 -4.06 7.64
N GLY A 34 -6.67 -2.84 8.16
CA GLY A 34 -5.51 -2.51 8.97
C GLY A 34 -4.19 -2.70 8.23
N VAL A 35 -4.16 -2.42 6.92
CA VAL A 35 -2.94 -2.46 6.10
C VAL A 35 -2.28 -1.08 6.09
N ASP A 36 -0.96 -1.04 5.88
CA ASP A 36 -0.19 0.20 5.85
C ASP A 36 -0.35 0.93 4.51
N LEU A 37 -0.43 0.18 3.41
CA LEU A 37 -0.79 0.68 2.08
C LEU A 37 -1.94 -0.14 1.49
N LEU A 38 -2.81 0.52 0.74
CA LEU A 38 -3.81 -0.13 -0.10
C LEU A 38 -3.65 0.31 -1.55
N VAL A 39 -3.42 -0.64 -2.44
CA VAL A 39 -3.39 -0.45 -3.90
C VAL A 39 -4.77 -0.83 -4.44
N ALA A 40 -5.52 0.15 -4.91
CA ALA A 40 -6.86 -0.03 -5.44
C ALA A 40 -6.91 0.21 -6.95
N ASN A 41 -7.66 -0.59 -7.70
CA ASN A 41 -7.84 -0.39 -9.13
C ASN A 41 -9.29 -0.70 -9.54
N ASP A 42 -9.82 0.05 -10.51
CA ASP A 42 -11.12 -0.28 -11.10
C ASP A 42 -10.90 -1.30 -12.23
N VAL A 43 -11.37 -2.53 -12.04
CA VAL A 43 -11.23 -3.59 -13.05
C VAL A 43 -12.25 -3.48 -14.19
N ALA A 44 -13.23 -2.57 -14.09
CA ALA A 44 -14.13 -2.26 -15.20
C ALA A 44 -13.53 -1.25 -16.19
N GLU A 45 -12.46 -0.54 -15.80
CA GLU A 45 -11.77 0.39 -16.70
C GLU A 45 -10.97 -0.35 -17.77
N ALA A 46 -11.08 0.09 -19.03
CA ALA A 46 -10.33 -0.48 -20.13
C ALA A 46 -8.81 -0.37 -19.89
N GLY A 47 -8.10 -1.49 -19.99
CA GLY A 47 -6.66 -1.54 -19.74
C GLY A 47 -6.26 -1.67 -18.26
N SER A 48 -7.23 -1.70 -17.33
CA SER A 48 -6.98 -1.85 -15.89
C SER A 48 -7.34 -3.26 -15.40
N GLY A 49 -6.54 -3.81 -14.48
CA GLY A 49 -6.83 -5.08 -13.84
C GLY A 49 -6.32 -6.33 -14.57
N PHE A 50 -7.18 -7.34 -14.67
CA PHE A 50 -6.80 -8.70 -15.06
C PHE A 50 -6.74 -8.85 -16.58
N GLY A 51 -5.84 -9.70 -17.08
CA GLY A 51 -5.75 -10.02 -18.51
C GLY A 51 -5.15 -8.94 -19.42
N THR A 52 -4.65 -7.83 -18.86
CA THR A 52 -4.00 -6.73 -19.58
C THR A 52 -2.52 -6.62 -19.22
N GLU A 53 -1.71 -5.89 -19.99
CA GLU A 53 -0.31 -5.59 -19.63
C GLU A 53 -0.18 -4.32 -18.78
N THR A 54 -1.25 -3.53 -18.72
CA THR A 54 -1.32 -2.24 -18.03
C THR A 54 -2.20 -2.30 -16.79
N ASN A 55 -2.09 -1.29 -15.95
CA ASN A 55 -3.00 -1.06 -14.84
C ASN A 55 -3.09 0.44 -14.50
N ARG A 56 -4.26 0.89 -14.03
CA ARG A 56 -4.41 2.20 -13.40
C ARG A 56 -4.75 1.97 -11.94
N VAL A 57 -3.90 2.44 -11.03
CA VAL A 57 -4.07 2.19 -9.60
C VAL A 57 -4.04 3.47 -8.80
N SER A 58 -4.79 3.49 -7.71
CA SER A 58 -4.68 4.45 -6.62
C SER A 58 -3.96 3.79 -5.46
N ILE A 59 -2.90 4.42 -4.96
CA ILE A 59 -2.15 3.95 -3.79
C ILE A 59 -2.53 4.84 -2.59
N LEU A 60 -3.14 4.25 -1.57
CA LEU A 60 -3.57 4.93 -0.35
C LEU A 60 -2.67 4.51 0.81
N SER A 61 -2.30 5.45 1.67
CA SER A 61 -1.52 5.19 2.88
C SER A 61 -2.35 5.36 4.15
N ALA A 62 -2.11 4.49 5.14
CA ALA A 62 -2.71 4.58 6.47
C ALA A 62 -2.27 5.85 7.23
N GLU A 63 -1.08 6.37 6.92
CA GLU A 63 -0.58 7.65 7.42
C GLU A 63 -1.23 8.86 6.74
N GLY A 64 -2.12 8.60 5.77
CA GLY A 64 -2.76 9.60 4.94
C GLY A 64 -2.05 9.78 3.60
N GLY A 65 -2.76 10.44 2.69
CA GLY A 65 -2.31 10.63 1.31
C GLY A 65 -2.82 9.55 0.37
N ARG A 66 -2.97 9.96 -0.89
CA ARG A 66 -3.43 9.16 -2.01
C ARG A 66 -2.65 9.58 -3.24
N ASP A 67 -2.10 8.60 -3.96
CA ASP A 67 -1.43 8.80 -5.24
C ASP A 67 -2.21 8.06 -6.33
N ASP A 68 -2.75 8.81 -7.27
CA ASP A 68 -3.49 8.28 -8.41
C ASP A 68 -2.54 8.17 -9.60
N LEU A 69 -2.10 6.94 -9.89
CA LEU A 69 -1.20 6.69 -11.00
C LEU A 69 -1.96 6.79 -12.34
N PRO A 70 -1.32 7.31 -13.41
CA PRO A 70 -1.88 7.18 -14.75
C PRO A 70 -1.96 5.70 -15.17
N LEU A 71 -2.56 5.42 -16.32
CA LEU A 71 -2.48 4.09 -16.91
C LEU A 71 -1.02 3.80 -17.26
N LEU A 72 -0.44 2.80 -16.61
CA LEU A 72 0.96 2.42 -16.74
C LEU A 72 1.07 0.93 -17.02
N THR A 73 2.23 0.45 -17.48
CA THR A 73 2.51 -0.98 -17.49
C THR A 73 2.50 -1.54 -16.07
N LYS A 74 2.14 -2.81 -15.90
CA LYS A 74 2.17 -3.46 -14.59
C LYS A 74 3.57 -3.43 -13.95
N ARG A 75 4.62 -3.42 -14.78
CA ARG A 75 6.00 -3.27 -14.32
C ARG A 75 6.25 -1.89 -13.71
N GLU A 76 5.87 -0.82 -14.40
CA GLU A 76 6.00 0.55 -13.88
C GLU A 76 5.16 0.77 -12.61
N VAL A 77 3.97 0.16 -12.52
CA VAL A 77 3.17 0.19 -11.28
C VAL A 77 3.91 -0.52 -10.15
N ALA A 78 4.50 -1.68 -10.41
CA ALA A 78 5.27 -2.42 -9.41
C ALA A 78 6.51 -1.62 -8.95
N ASP A 79 7.25 -1.02 -9.87
CA ASP A 79 8.42 -0.19 -9.55
C ASP A 79 8.03 0.96 -8.61
N ARG A 80 6.97 1.72 -8.95
CA ARG A 80 6.49 2.83 -8.10
C ARG A 80 5.97 2.36 -6.74
N LEU A 81 5.31 1.21 -6.68
CA LEU A 81 4.84 0.64 -5.43
C LEU A 81 6.02 0.24 -4.54
N LEU A 82 7.06 -0.38 -5.11
CA LEU A 82 8.27 -0.77 -4.39
C LEU A 82 9.04 0.45 -3.88
N ASP A 83 9.19 1.50 -4.68
CA ASP A 83 9.81 2.76 -4.24
C ASP A 83 9.08 3.33 -3.02
N ARG A 84 7.74 3.30 -3.03
CA ARG A 84 6.93 3.81 -1.91
C ARG A 84 7.08 2.98 -0.65
N ILE A 85 7.15 1.66 -0.80
CA ILE A 85 7.39 0.73 0.32
C ILE A 85 8.78 0.95 0.91
N ALA A 86 9.82 1.10 0.07
CA ALA A 86 11.18 1.34 0.52
C ALA A 86 11.26 2.61 1.38
N ILE A 87 10.71 3.74 0.90
CA ILE A 87 10.66 4.99 1.65
C ILE A 87 9.94 4.83 3.00
N ALA A 88 8.83 4.09 3.01
CA ALA A 88 8.06 3.88 4.24
C ALA A 88 8.79 2.99 5.26
N LEU A 89 9.54 1.99 4.79
CA LEU A 89 10.38 1.16 5.64
C LEU A 89 11.55 1.95 6.22
N ASP A 90 12.24 2.76 5.41
CA ASP A 90 13.33 3.62 5.86
C ASP A 90 12.87 4.61 6.94
N ALA A 91 11.68 5.21 6.76
CA ALA A 91 11.08 6.11 7.74
C ALA A 91 10.76 5.39 9.07
N ARG A 92 10.17 4.18 8.99
CA ARG A 92 9.87 3.37 10.18
C ARG A 92 11.13 2.98 10.96
N ASP A 93 12.20 2.65 10.25
CA ASP A 93 13.48 2.28 10.88
C ASP A 93 14.12 3.50 11.57
N ALA A 94 14.03 4.69 10.96
CA ALA A 94 14.49 5.95 11.57
C ALA A 94 13.71 6.32 12.84
N ASP A 95 12.38 6.16 12.83
CA ASP A 95 11.53 6.42 14.00
C ASP A 95 11.81 5.44 15.15
N ALA A 96 12.03 4.16 14.82
CA ALA A 96 12.41 3.13 15.78
C ALA A 96 13.76 3.44 16.44
N GLN A 97 14.73 3.95 15.68
CA GLN A 97 16.06 4.31 16.19
C GLN A 97 16.04 5.57 17.05
N THR A 98 15.17 6.54 16.76
CA THR A 98 15.03 7.80 17.51
C THR A 98 14.27 7.61 18.84
N SER A 99 13.43 6.58 18.92
CA SER A 99 12.62 6.27 20.11
C SER A 99 13.34 5.36 21.13
N MET A 100 14.58 4.94 20.86
CA MET A 100 15.43 4.18 21.78
C MET A 100 16.25 5.15 22.65
N PRO A 101 16.15 5.09 24.00
CA PRO A 101 16.86 5.99 24.92
C PRO A 101 18.38 5.79 24.94
#